data_AF-A0A7S2VLE1-F1
#
_entry.id   AF-A0A7S2VLE1-F1
#
_cell.length_a   1.000
_cell.length_b   1.000
_cell.length_c   1.000
_cell.angle_alpha   90.00
_cell.angle_beta   90.00
_cell.angle_gamma   90.00
#
_symmetry.space_group_name_H-M   'P 1'
#
loop_
_entity.id
_entity.type
_entity.pdbx_description
1 polymer ?
#
loop_
_entity_poly.entity_id
_entity_poly.type
_entity_poly.pdbx_seq_one_letter_code
_entity_poly.pdbx_strand_id
1 'polypeptide(L)'
;PTSHYEAPPCQADEVPAAPHGADGALCAPACHGAFDHCSSDLPANTTASPGCVLRDPTSGKKYCALECIGDFECPKGARCSTTTMGFSGLCVYPNARAAATLALVGPPAAPVAAELVV
;
A
#
# COMPACT_ATOMS: atom_id res chain seq x y z
N PRO A 1 17.61 3.61 13.27
CA PRO A 1 16.29 2.97 13.10
C PRO A 1 15.79 3.18 11.67
N THR A 2 15.63 2.09 10.92
CA THR A 2 15.06 2.09 9.55
C THR A 2 13.63 1.61 9.66
N SER A 3 12.69 2.53 9.83
CA SER A 3 11.25 2.22 9.82
C SER A 3 10.82 1.78 8.42
N HIS A 4 9.78 0.95 8.36
CA HIS A 4 9.07 0.63 7.12
C HIS A 4 8.03 1.72 6.80
N TYR A 5 7.48 1.69 5.58
CA TYR A 5 6.41 2.59 5.10
C TYR A 5 6.81 4.07 4.98
N GLU A 6 8.11 4.35 4.88
CA GLU A 6 8.62 5.71 4.68
C GLU A 6 8.41 6.19 3.23
N ALA A 7 8.80 7.44 2.97
CA ALA A 7 8.80 8.00 1.63
C ALA A 7 9.89 7.33 0.78
N PRO A 8 9.62 7.02 -0.51
CA PRO A 8 10.66 6.60 -1.43
C PRO A 8 11.85 7.58 -1.45
N PRO A 9 13.11 7.10 -1.48
CA PRO A 9 13.54 5.74 -1.79
C PRO A 9 13.31 4.71 -0.68
N CYS A 10 12.80 3.55 -1.05
CA CYS A 10 12.43 2.48 -0.12
C CYS A 10 13.61 1.65 0.36
N GLN A 11 13.41 0.92 1.46
CA GLN A 11 14.37 -0.08 1.93
C GLN A 11 14.45 -1.27 0.96
N ALA A 12 15.50 -2.10 1.11
CA ALA A 12 15.76 -3.22 0.20
C ALA A 12 14.66 -4.30 0.20
N ASP A 13 13.91 -4.42 1.29
CA ASP A 13 12.79 -5.35 1.48
C ASP A 13 11.42 -4.72 1.18
N GLU A 14 11.41 -3.49 0.67
CA GLU A 14 10.22 -2.74 0.30
C GLU A 14 10.18 -2.45 -1.20
N VAL A 15 8.99 -2.43 -1.76
CA VAL A 15 8.77 -2.03 -3.15
C VAL A 15 8.17 -0.63 -3.18
N PRO A 16 8.77 0.34 -3.90
CA PRO A 16 8.13 1.61 -4.17
C PRO A 16 6.93 1.36 -5.08
N ALA A 17 5.73 1.50 -4.54
CA ALA A 17 4.49 1.12 -5.19
C ALA A 17 3.48 2.26 -5.19
N ALA A 18 2.75 2.38 -6.30
CA ALA A 18 1.55 3.19 -6.38
C ALA A 18 0.34 2.26 -6.29
N PRO A 19 -0.46 2.34 -5.21
CA PRO A 19 -1.76 1.68 -5.18
C PRO A 19 -2.61 2.15 -6.37
N HIS A 20 -3.32 1.22 -7.01
CA HIS A 20 -4.18 1.55 -8.13
C HIS A 20 -5.25 2.59 -7.72
N GLY A 21 -5.30 3.71 -8.44
CA GLY A 21 -6.22 4.82 -8.15
C GLY A 21 -5.76 5.77 -7.04
N ALA A 22 -4.55 5.62 -6.50
CA ALA A 22 -3.97 6.57 -5.56
C ALA A 22 -3.06 7.59 -6.25
N ASP A 23 -3.14 8.85 -5.82
CA ASP A 23 -2.29 9.94 -6.31
C ASP A 23 -0.99 10.03 -5.49
N GLY A 24 -0.19 8.97 -5.53
CA GLY A 24 1.09 8.93 -4.84
C GLY A 24 1.75 7.55 -4.82
N ALA A 25 2.93 7.49 -4.22
CA ALA A 25 3.66 6.24 -4.01
C ALA A 25 3.93 6.01 -2.52
N LEU A 26 4.09 4.75 -2.13
CA LEU A 26 4.48 4.33 -0.79
C LEU A 26 5.54 3.24 -0.88
N CYS A 27 6.26 3.01 0.22
CA CYS A 27 7.13 1.86 0.35
C CYS A 27 6.36 0.69 0.96
N ALA A 28 6.23 -0.39 0.18
CA ALA A 28 5.38 -1.53 0.50
C ALA A 28 6.26 -2.75 0.87
N PRO A 29 6.41 -3.11 2.15
CA PRO A 29 7.05 -4.36 2.52
C PRO A 29 6.22 -5.55 2.04
N ALA A 30 6.87 -6.68 1.76
CA ALA A 30 6.14 -7.91 1.41
C ALA A 30 5.32 -8.41 2.61
N CYS A 31 4.16 -9.03 2.35
CA CYS A 31 3.46 -9.74 3.42
C CYS A 31 4.19 -11.05 3.76
N HIS A 32 4.25 -11.39 5.04
CA HIS A 32 4.98 -12.56 5.52
C HIS A 32 4.08 -13.57 6.24
N GLY A 33 4.39 -14.86 6.05
CA GLY A 33 3.73 -15.96 6.74
C GLY A 33 2.33 -16.30 6.22
N ALA A 34 1.72 -17.34 6.79
CA ALA A 34 0.41 -17.83 6.39
C ALA A 34 -0.75 -16.91 6.79
N PHE A 35 -0.49 -15.95 7.68
CA PHE A 35 -1.47 -14.98 8.19
C PHE A 35 -1.29 -13.58 7.60
N ASP A 36 -0.49 -13.45 6.53
CA ASP A 36 -0.29 -12.17 5.84
C ASP A 36 0.15 -11.04 6.80
N HIS A 37 1.14 -11.32 7.66
CA HIS A 37 1.65 -10.36 8.63
C HIS A 37 2.43 -9.23 7.94
N CYS A 38 2.30 -8.04 8.51
CA CYS A 38 2.99 -6.83 8.10
C CYS A 38 3.93 -6.33 9.20
N SER A 39 5.04 -5.70 8.79
CA SER A 39 5.99 -5.09 9.74
C SER A 39 5.28 -4.05 10.60
N SER A 40 5.52 -4.07 11.91
CA SER A 40 5.02 -3.08 12.86
C SER A 40 6.06 -1.99 13.19
N ASP A 41 7.19 -1.97 12.48
CA ASP A 41 8.19 -0.91 12.57
C ASP A 41 7.70 0.35 11.84
N LEU A 42 6.83 1.09 12.52
CA LEU A 42 6.19 2.29 11.99
C LEU A 42 7.08 3.54 12.14
N PRO A 43 7.03 4.49 11.18
CA PRO A 43 7.69 5.79 11.33
C PRO A 43 7.10 6.58 12.50
N ALA A 44 7.87 7.54 13.02
CA ALA A 44 7.42 8.38 14.13
C ALA A 44 6.11 9.14 13.82
N ASN A 45 5.22 9.21 14.81
CA ASN A 45 3.88 9.81 14.74
C ASN A 45 2.91 9.11 13.77
N THR A 46 3.18 7.86 13.40
CA THR A 46 2.22 7.04 12.65
C THR A 46 1.27 6.36 13.61
N THR A 47 -0.04 6.55 13.40
CA THR A 47 -1.09 5.80 14.11
C THR A 47 -1.90 4.91 13.17
N ALA A 48 -1.68 5.04 11.85
CA ALA A 48 -2.23 4.16 10.84
C ALA A 48 -1.79 2.70 11.08
N SER A 49 -2.71 1.76 10.82
CA SER A 49 -2.44 0.34 11.05
C SER A 49 -1.88 -0.31 9.79
N PRO A 50 -0.81 -1.12 9.88
CA PRO A 50 -0.30 -1.85 8.73
C PRO A 50 -1.24 -3.03 8.41
N GLY A 51 -1.58 -3.15 7.13
CA GLY A 51 -2.43 -4.23 6.61
C GLY A 51 -1.87 -4.81 5.32
N CYS A 52 -2.06 -6.12 5.12
CA CYS A 52 -1.67 -6.80 3.88
C CYS A 52 -2.76 -6.62 2.82
N VAL A 53 -2.84 -5.40 2.31
CA VAL A 53 -3.96 -4.92 1.49
C VAL A 53 -3.56 -4.60 0.05
N LEU A 54 -2.31 -4.83 -0.33
CA LEU A 54 -1.83 -4.66 -1.69
C LEU A 54 -1.44 -5.99 -2.32
N ARG A 55 -1.62 -6.13 -3.63
CA ARG A 55 -1.25 -7.29 -4.42
C ARG A 55 -0.74 -6.86 -5.78
N ASP A 56 0.36 -7.47 -6.18
CA ASP A 56 0.86 -7.38 -7.55
C ASP A 56 -0.06 -8.23 -8.46
N PRO A 57 -0.75 -7.62 -9.44
CA PRO A 57 -1.63 -8.36 -10.35
C PRO A 57 -0.87 -9.35 -11.25
N THR A 58 0.42 -9.13 -11.49
CA THR A 58 1.25 -9.97 -12.36
C THR A 58 1.82 -11.16 -11.60
N SER A 59 2.50 -10.94 -10.47
CA SER A 59 3.11 -12.05 -9.71
C SER A 59 2.17 -12.69 -8.69
N GLY A 60 1.07 -12.02 -8.34
CA GLY A 60 0.15 -12.44 -7.28
C GLY A 60 0.68 -12.25 -5.87
N LYS A 61 1.90 -11.72 -5.70
CA LYS A 61 2.50 -11.42 -4.39
C LYS A 61 1.72 -10.34 -3.68
N LYS A 62 1.60 -10.47 -2.37
CA LYS A 62 0.94 -9.49 -1.52
C LYS A 62 1.95 -8.60 -0.82
N TYR A 63 1.55 -7.37 -0.57
CA TYR A 63 2.34 -6.33 0.05
C TYR A 63 1.52 -5.58 1.09
N CYS A 64 2.24 -5.03 2.05
CA CYS A 64 1.71 -4.28 3.17
C CYS A 64 1.60 -2.80 2.82
N ALA A 65 0.58 -2.16 3.37
CA ALA A 65 0.41 -0.72 3.34
C ALA A 65 -0.23 -0.25 4.64
N LEU A 66 -0.09 1.05 4.93
CA LEU A 66 -0.71 1.67 6.09
C LEU A 66 -2.14 2.10 5.76
N GLU A 67 -3.09 1.50 6.45
CA GLU A 67 -4.51 1.84 6.37
C GLU A 67 -4.80 3.02 7.28
N CYS A 68 -5.48 4.02 6.73
CA CYS A 68 -5.80 5.28 7.39
C CYS A 68 -7.26 5.67 7.15
N ILE A 69 -7.81 6.51 8.02
CA ILE A 69 -9.10 7.18 7.85
C ILE A 69 -8.87 8.68 7.61
N GLY A 70 -7.79 9.25 8.15
CA GLY A 70 -7.39 10.63 7.91
C GLY A 70 -5.88 10.84 7.77
N ASP A 71 -5.51 11.98 7.17
CA ASP A 71 -4.10 12.38 6.94
C ASP A 71 -3.26 12.43 8.22
N PHE A 72 -3.88 12.67 9.38
CA PHE A 72 -3.20 12.79 10.67
C PHE A 72 -2.65 11.47 11.22
N GLU A 73 -3.10 10.33 10.68
CA GLU A 73 -2.64 9.00 11.09
C GLU A 73 -1.40 8.55 10.32
N CYS A 74 -1.17 9.19 9.18
CA CYS A 74 -0.08 8.88 8.28
C CYS A 74 1.23 9.52 8.75
N PRO A 75 2.37 8.91 8.38
CA PRO A 75 3.68 9.49 8.65
C PRO A 75 3.82 10.87 8.01
N LYS A 76 4.73 11.68 8.55
CA LYS A 76 4.97 13.05 8.07
C LYS A 76 5.24 13.07 6.56
N GLY A 77 4.44 13.83 5.82
CA GLY A 77 4.56 14.00 4.37
C GLY A 77 3.76 12.99 3.55
N ALA A 78 3.18 11.97 4.18
CA ALA A 78 2.16 11.14 3.56
C ALA A 78 0.76 11.76 3.74
N ARG A 79 -0.16 11.31 2.90
CA ARG A 79 -1.58 11.66 2.93
C ARG A 79 -2.42 10.40 2.82
N CYS A 80 -3.58 10.42 3.43
CA CYS A 80 -4.52 9.33 3.34
C CYS A 80 -5.25 9.41 2.00
N SER A 81 -4.81 8.60 1.04
CA SER A 81 -5.50 8.45 -0.24
C SER A 81 -6.68 7.53 -0.04
N THR A 82 -7.89 8.09 -0.02
CA THR A 82 -9.12 7.32 -0.03
C THR A 82 -9.11 6.40 -1.24
N THR A 83 -9.18 5.10 -0.98
CA THR A 83 -9.28 4.11 -2.05
C THR A 83 -10.70 3.54 -2.09
N THR A 84 -11.00 2.69 -3.06
CA THR A 84 -12.31 2.03 -3.16
C THR A 84 -12.58 1.04 -2.01
N MET A 85 -11.69 0.92 -1.01
CA MET A 85 -11.86 0.10 0.20
C MET A 85 -12.85 0.70 1.24
N GLY A 86 -13.88 1.42 0.81
CA GLY A 86 -14.92 1.94 1.71
C GLY A 86 -14.49 3.21 2.45
N PHE A 87 -14.48 3.17 3.79
CA PHE A 87 -14.21 4.33 4.65
C PHE A 87 -12.72 4.53 4.99
N SER A 88 -11.86 3.56 4.66
CA SER A 88 -10.42 3.65 4.84
C SER A 88 -9.70 3.91 3.51
N GLY A 89 -8.59 4.62 3.61
CA GLY A 89 -7.63 4.86 2.55
C GLY A 89 -6.27 4.25 2.88
N LEU A 90 -5.29 4.58 2.04
CA LEU A 90 -3.89 4.20 2.23
C LEU A 90 -3.02 5.44 2.36
N CYS A 91 -2.05 5.39 3.29
CA CYS A 91 -1.04 6.43 3.37
C CYS A 91 -0.12 6.37 2.15
N VAL A 92 -0.13 7.42 1.34
CA VAL A 92 0.73 7.59 0.16
C VAL A 92 1.47 8.92 0.23
N TYR A 93 2.65 8.97 -0.39
CA TYR A 93 3.42 10.18 -0.56
C TYR A 93 3.13 10.76 -1.96
N PRO A 94 2.40 11.89 -2.05
CA PRO A 94 1.90 12.41 -3.33
C PRO A 94 3.02 12.91 -4.27
N ASN A 95 4.18 13.26 -3.73
CA ASN A 95 5.33 13.72 -4.50
C ASN A 95 6.35 12.62 -4.81
N ALA A 96 6.07 11.37 -4.41
CA ALA A 96 6.97 10.25 -4.60
C ALA A 96 6.66 9.48 -5.89
N ARG A 97 7.70 8.91 -6.50
CA ARG A 97 7.56 8.07 -7.70
C ARG A 97 7.52 6.60 -7.30
N ALA A 98 6.58 5.86 -7.88
CA ALA A 98 6.51 4.42 -7.77
C ALA A 98 7.36 3.74 -8.85
N ALA A 99 7.83 2.53 -8.56
CA ALA A 99 8.41 1.62 -9.55
C ALA A 99 7.44 0.50 -9.96
N ALA A 100 6.39 0.25 -9.16
CA ALA A 100 5.37 -0.76 -9.44
C ALA A 100 3.96 -0.22 -9.19
N THR A 101 2.96 -0.77 -9.87
CA THR A 101 1.54 -0.50 -9.60
C THR A 101 0.95 -1.72 -8.91
N LEU A 102 0.43 -1.53 -7.69
CA LEU A 102 -0.18 -2.62 -6.90
C LEU A 102 -1.70 -2.44 -6.84
N ALA A 103 -2.43 -3.53 -6.99
CA ALA A 103 -3.87 -3.56 -6.84
C ALA A 103 -4.23 -3.76 -5.36
N LEU A 104 -5.40 -3.28 -4.96
CA LEU A 104 -5.95 -3.52 -3.63
C LEU A 104 -6.39 -4.99 -3.51
N VAL A 105 -6.00 -5.65 -2.42
CA VAL A 105 -6.50 -6.97 -2.03
C VAL A 105 -7.91 -6.78 -1.51
N GLY A 106 -8.89 -6.72 -2.42
CA GLY A 106 -10.29 -6.86 -2.05
C GLY A 106 -10.62 -8.31 -1.65
N PRO A 107 -11.83 -8.59 -1.12
CA PRO A 107 -12.41 -9.93 -1.29
C PRO A 107 -12.27 -10.32 -2.76
N PRO A 108 -12.07 -11.61 -3.08
CA PRO A 108 -11.74 -12.04 -4.44
C PRO A 108 -12.65 -11.32 -5.40
N ALA A 109 -12.07 -10.46 -6.24
CA ALA A 109 -12.81 -9.85 -7.32
C ALA A 109 -13.46 -11.04 -8.05
N ALA A 110 -14.80 -11.09 -8.04
CA ALA A 110 -15.50 -11.76 -9.13
C ALA A 110 -14.79 -11.29 -10.41
N PRO A 111 -14.40 -12.22 -11.29
CA PRO A 111 -13.41 -11.96 -12.32
C PRO A 111 -13.79 -10.68 -13.04
N VAL A 112 -12.90 -9.68 -12.98
CA VAL A 112 -12.95 -8.57 -13.91
C VAL A 112 -12.75 -9.25 -15.25
N ALA A 113 -13.86 -9.41 -15.99
CA ALA A 113 -13.80 -9.87 -17.36
C ALA A 113 -12.81 -8.94 -18.06
N ALA A 114 -11.64 -9.50 -18.38
CA ALA A 114 -10.79 -8.90 -19.38
C ALA A 114 -11.70 -8.67 -20.58
N GLU A 115 -11.91 -7.40 -20.91
CA GLU A 115 -12.68 -7.03 -22.08
C GLU A 115 -12.03 -7.75 -23.26
N LEU A 116 -12.73 -8.78 -23.75
CA LEU A 116 -12.39 -9.46 -24.98
C LEU A 116 -12.57 -8.39 -26.07
N VAL A 117 -11.46 -7.87 -26.56
CA VAL A 117 -11.39 -7.16 -27.83
C VAL A 117 -12.02 -8.08 -28.87
N VAL A 118 -13.21 -7.71 -29.35
CA VAL A 118 -13.85 -8.28 -30.56
C VAL A 118 -13.72 -7.26 -31.67
#